data_AF-A0A956DZV9-F1
#
_entry.id   AF-A0A956DZV9-F1
#
_cell.length_a   1.000
_cell.length_b   1.000
_cell.length_c   1.000
_cell.angle_alpha   90.00
_cell.angle_beta   90.00
_cell.angle_gamma   90.00
#
_symmetry.space_group_name_H-M   'P 1'
#
loop_
_entity.id
_entity.type
_entity.pdbx_description
1 polymer ?
#
loop_
_entity_poly.entity_id
_entity_poly.type
_entity_poly.pdbx_seq_one_letter_code
_entity_poly.pdbx_strand_id
1 'polypeptide(L)'
;MATWKAAAAWVALSIMLLVGGSGFIDPERAEATEGGDSLIVLVSPQASLGPVASLLQAASWTIELQNSAAGLLRVGKGGPLAWPVGTLRSSLQALGVVRAAEAIAMAHRPSGYQGQQSTPFEYDEDLTAASVRPSDAFLLMNLPANAPSAPSVSPRLAFLDGGFLFTHEAFPAARLAGQWDALDGDPNAADTGNGIDDDGDGVVDGGVGHGLGMVGAALVVCPHADIYCARVLDDEGRGDSWSVANGLAWAMSQGVDVINLSFAMDGYSEVVD
;
A
#
# COMPACT_ATOMS: atom_id res chain seq x y z
N MET A 1 -0.43 -28.23 -12.80
CA MET A 1 0.35 -27.00 -12.51
C MET A 1 -0.36 -25.69 -12.87
N ALA A 2 -1.43 -25.68 -13.68
CA ALA A 2 -2.08 -24.44 -14.14
C ALA A 2 -3.32 -23.97 -13.32
N THR A 3 -3.78 -24.74 -12.32
CA THR A 3 -5.12 -24.55 -11.72
C THR A 3 -5.18 -23.60 -10.53
N TRP A 4 -4.10 -23.48 -9.74
CA TRP A 4 -4.10 -22.56 -8.58
C TRP A 4 -3.79 -21.12 -8.97
N LYS A 5 -2.96 -20.90 -10.00
CA LYS A 5 -2.74 -19.55 -10.55
C LYS A 5 -4.03 -18.95 -11.10
N ALA A 6 -4.90 -19.79 -11.66
CA ALA A 6 -6.25 -19.39 -12.01
C ALA A 6 -7.03 -19.02 -10.73
N ALA A 7 -7.16 -19.90 -9.73
CA ALA A 7 -7.91 -19.58 -8.51
C ALA A 7 -7.41 -18.32 -7.77
N ALA A 8 -6.09 -18.13 -7.64
CA ALA A 8 -5.48 -16.93 -7.05
C ALA A 8 -5.71 -15.68 -7.91
N ALA A 9 -5.61 -15.80 -9.24
CA ALA A 9 -5.97 -14.73 -10.15
C ALA A 9 -7.47 -14.41 -10.11
N TRP A 10 -8.36 -15.38 -9.90
CA TRP A 10 -9.80 -15.17 -9.78
C TRP A 10 -10.17 -14.52 -8.44
N VAL A 11 -9.48 -14.81 -7.34
CA VAL A 11 -9.67 -14.14 -6.05
C VAL A 11 -9.14 -12.70 -6.09
N ALA A 12 -7.94 -12.49 -6.65
CA ALA A 12 -7.39 -11.17 -6.88
C ALA A 12 -8.26 -10.33 -7.84
N LEU A 13 -8.76 -10.95 -8.92
CA LEU A 13 -9.61 -10.27 -9.90
C LEU A 13 -11.02 -9.99 -9.37
N SER A 14 -11.56 -10.83 -8.47
CA SER A 14 -12.89 -10.60 -7.88
C SER A 14 -12.88 -9.52 -6.79
N ILE A 15 -11.76 -9.35 -6.08
CA ILE A 15 -11.56 -8.19 -5.18
C ILE A 15 -11.28 -6.91 -6.01
N MET A 16 -10.65 -7.03 -7.19
CA MET A 16 -10.39 -5.89 -8.11
C MET A 16 -11.61 -5.42 -8.94
N LEU A 17 -12.63 -6.26 -9.19
CA LEU A 17 -13.68 -5.99 -10.20
C LEU A 17 -14.91 -5.18 -9.73
N LEU A 18 -14.78 -4.37 -8.67
CA LEU A 18 -15.77 -3.33 -8.34
C LEU A 18 -15.36 -1.92 -8.77
N VAL A 19 -14.24 -1.77 -9.49
CA VAL A 19 -13.80 -0.49 -10.05
C VAL A 19 -14.32 -0.33 -11.49
N GLY A 20 -15.61 0.00 -11.59
CA GLY A 20 -16.29 0.27 -12.84
C GLY A 20 -17.22 1.47 -12.69
N GLY A 21 -16.66 2.64 -12.38
CA GLY A 21 -17.40 3.89 -12.24
C GLY A 21 -16.56 5.06 -12.74
N SER A 22 -16.80 5.47 -13.98
CA SER A 22 -16.21 6.65 -14.59
C SER A 22 -16.60 7.92 -13.83
N GLY A 23 -15.59 8.62 -13.33
CA GLY A 23 -15.60 10.06 -13.13
C GLY A 23 -16.07 10.53 -11.76
N PHE A 24 -15.13 10.75 -10.85
CA PHE A 24 -15.16 11.80 -9.82
C PHE A 24 -13.73 12.04 -9.34
N ILE A 25 -12.92 12.67 -10.20
CA ILE A 25 -11.78 13.44 -9.70
C ILE A 25 -12.44 14.69 -9.12
N ASP A 26 -12.42 14.83 -7.80
CA ASP A 26 -12.73 16.12 -7.17
C ASP A 26 -11.61 17.10 -7.59
N PRO A 27 -11.91 18.10 -8.44
CA PRO A 27 -10.90 19.03 -8.92
C PRO A 27 -10.30 19.88 -7.79
N GLU A 28 -10.93 19.95 -6.61
CA GLU A 28 -10.35 20.62 -5.41
C GLU A 28 -9.40 19.71 -4.61
N ARG A 29 -9.44 18.39 -4.81
CA ARG A 29 -8.51 17.43 -4.16
C ARG A 29 -7.40 16.92 -5.07
N ALA A 30 -7.55 17.10 -6.39
CA ALA A 30 -6.55 16.78 -7.40
C ALA A 30 -5.40 17.80 -7.51
N GLU A 31 -5.23 18.66 -6.51
CA GLU A 31 -3.93 19.29 -6.28
C GLU A 31 -3.00 18.22 -5.68
N ALA A 32 -2.51 17.32 -6.54
CA ALA A 32 -1.13 16.88 -6.38
C ALA A 32 -0.32 18.17 -6.34
N THR A 33 0.01 18.61 -5.13
CA THR A 33 0.64 19.90 -4.91
C THR A 33 1.94 19.87 -5.68
N GLU A 34 1.98 20.56 -6.83
CA GLU A 34 3.22 20.91 -7.53
C GLU A 34 4.15 21.76 -6.62
N GLY A 35 3.74 22.03 -5.37
CA GLY A 35 4.46 22.73 -4.32
C GLY A 35 5.13 21.85 -3.24
N GLY A 36 5.44 20.58 -3.48
CA GLY A 36 6.21 19.77 -2.53
C GLY A 36 7.67 20.24 -2.39
N ASP A 37 8.17 20.36 -1.17
CA ASP A 37 9.60 20.52 -0.86
C ASP A 37 10.40 19.21 -1.04
N SER A 38 9.77 18.17 -1.61
CA SER A 38 10.36 16.84 -1.80
C SER A 38 10.03 16.23 -3.18
N LEU A 39 10.89 15.30 -3.62
CA LEU A 39 10.76 14.48 -4.82
C LEU A 39 11.06 13.02 -4.50
N ILE A 40 10.52 12.10 -5.29
CA ILE A 40 10.97 10.70 -5.31
C ILE A 40 11.83 10.49 -6.54
N VAL A 41 12.94 9.78 -6.36
CA VAL A 41 13.87 9.42 -7.42
C VAL A 41 14.06 7.91 -7.41
N LEU A 42 13.72 7.27 -8.53
CA LEU A 42 14.02 5.87 -8.78
C LEU A 42 15.32 5.78 -9.58
N VAL A 43 16.34 5.17 -8.99
CA VAL A 43 17.61 4.88 -9.66
C VAL A 43 17.67 3.43 -10.11
N SER A 44 18.50 3.16 -11.11
CA SER A 44 18.77 1.81 -11.55
C SER A 44 19.34 0.97 -10.40
N PRO A 45 18.90 -0.29 -10.24
CA PRO A 45 19.41 -1.17 -9.21
C PRO A 45 20.95 -1.23 -9.24
N GLN A 46 21.57 -1.14 -8.05
CA GLN A 46 23.03 -1.18 -7.86
C GLN A 46 23.83 -0.08 -8.58
N ALA A 47 23.19 0.95 -9.14
CA ALA A 47 23.89 2.08 -9.72
C ALA A 47 24.63 2.90 -8.64
N SER A 48 25.76 3.48 -9.01
CA SER A 48 26.45 4.44 -8.14
C SER A 48 25.60 5.70 -7.98
N LEU A 49 25.33 6.08 -6.72
CA LEU A 49 24.63 7.33 -6.41
C LEU A 49 25.51 8.58 -6.56
N GLY A 50 26.80 8.44 -6.91
CA GLY A 50 27.74 9.57 -7.03
C GLY A 50 27.23 10.73 -7.90
N PRO A 51 26.75 10.48 -9.12
CA PRO A 51 26.18 11.53 -9.98
C PRO A 51 24.93 12.19 -9.38
N VAL A 52 24.06 11.38 -8.77
CA VAL A 52 22.82 11.87 -8.13
C VAL A 52 23.16 12.75 -6.93
N ALA A 53 24.02 12.28 -6.02
CA ALA A 53 24.44 13.01 -4.84
C ALA A 53 25.16 14.33 -5.19
N SER A 54 26.01 14.33 -6.22
CA SER A 54 26.70 15.54 -6.70
C SER A 54 25.71 16.58 -7.22
N LEU A 55 24.70 16.14 -7.98
CA LEU A 55 23.66 17.01 -8.49
C LEU A 55 22.79 17.57 -7.36
N LEU A 56 22.36 16.75 -6.41
CA LEU A 56 21.58 17.18 -5.25
C LEU A 56 22.36 18.22 -4.43
N GLN A 57 23.64 17.99 -4.18
CA GLN A 57 24.50 18.94 -3.48
C GLN A 57 24.59 20.29 -4.22
N ALA A 58 24.81 20.27 -5.54
CA ALA A 58 24.86 21.47 -6.36
C ALA A 58 23.51 22.21 -6.40
N ALA A 59 22.42 21.45 -6.34
CA ALA A 59 21.06 21.97 -6.31
C ALA A 59 20.62 22.48 -4.93
N SER A 60 21.42 22.28 -3.87
CA SER A 60 21.00 22.47 -2.47
C SER A 60 19.78 21.62 -2.07
N TRP A 61 19.79 20.35 -2.47
CA TRP A 61 18.85 19.30 -2.07
C TRP A 61 19.58 18.19 -1.31
N THR A 62 18.86 17.46 -0.48
CA THR A 62 19.39 16.40 0.38
C THR A 62 18.58 15.13 0.24
N ILE A 63 19.21 13.97 0.40
CA ILE A 63 18.51 12.69 0.53
C ILE A 63 17.94 12.63 1.95
N GLU A 64 16.61 12.54 2.07
CA GLU A 64 15.89 12.41 3.34
C GLU A 64 15.76 10.94 3.73
N LEU A 65 15.34 10.11 2.77
CA LEU A 65 15.17 8.66 2.93
C LEU A 65 15.76 7.92 1.74
N GLN A 66 16.23 6.70 2.00
CA GLN A 66 16.86 5.86 0.97
C GLN A 66 16.53 4.38 1.22
N ASN A 67 15.94 3.74 0.21
CA ASN A 67 15.90 2.28 0.09
C ASN A 67 16.88 1.85 -1.00
N SER A 68 18.11 1.53 -0.57
CA SER A 68 19.19 1.12 -1.48
C SER A 68 18.90 -0.15 -2.26
N ALA A 69 18.10 -1.07 -1.70
CA ALA A 69 17.77 -2.34 -2.35
C ALA A 69 16.79 -2.11 -3.53
N ALA A 70 15.86 -1.19 -3.36
CA ALA A 70 14.89 -0.79 -4.38
C ALA A 70 15.43 0.28 -5.36
N GLY A 71 16.53 0.95 -5.01
CA GLY A 71 16.99 2.12 -5.72
C GLY A 71 16.04 3.32 -5.54
N LEU A 72 15.31 3.39 -4.43
CA LEU A 72 14.34 4.45 -4.17
C LEU A 72 14.97 5.52 -3.26
N LEU A 73 14.86 6.79 -3.64
CA LEU A 73 15.30 7.94 -2.84
C LEU A 73 14.14 8.93 -2.64
N ARG A 74 13.94 9.39 -1.42
CA ARG A 74 13.16 10.60 -1.13
C ARG A 74 14.15 11.73 -0.92
N VAL A 75 14.03 12.79 -1.70
CA VAL A 75 14.92 13.95 -1.62
C VAL A 75 14.11 15.18 -1.26
N GLY A 76 14.68 16.05 -0.44
CA GLY A 76 14.06 17.29 0.00
C GLY A 76 14.94 18.51 -0.20
N LYS A 77 14.35 19.70 -0.15
CA LYS A 77 15.09 20.97 -0.22
C LYS A 77 15.99 21.12 1.01
N GLY A 78 17.27 21.39 0.77
CA GLY A 78 18.25 21.65 1.83
C GLY A 78 18.26 23.10 2.33
N GLY A 79 17.45 23.99 1.77
CA GLY A 79 17.34 25.39 2.19
C GLY A 79 16.76 26.34 1.15
N PRO A 80 16.74 27.66 1.41
CA PRO A 80 16.11 28.67 0.55
C PRO A 80 16.80 28.87 -0.80
N LEU A 81 18.03 28.34 -0.97
CA LEU A 81 18.78 28.38 -2.23
C LEU A 81 18.57 27.12 -3.08
N ALA A 82 17.69 26.21 -2.65
CA ALA A 82 17.35 25.01 -3.38
C ALA A 82 16.83 25.34 -4.78
N TRP A 83 17.29 24.60 -5.79
CA TRP A 83 16.79 24.73 -7.15
C TRP A 83 15.28 24.46 -7.19
N PRO A 84 14.54 25.11 -8.10
CA PRO A 84 13.15 24.78 -8.35
C PRO A 84 12.97 23.29 -8.71
N VAL A 85 11.86 22.70 -8.25
CA VAL A 85 11.53 21.28 -8.43
C VAL A 85 11.64 20.85 -9.90
N GLY A 86 11.09 21.64 -10.83
CA GLY A 86 11.15 21.32 -12.27
C GLY A 86 12.56 21.29 -12.85
N THR A 87 13.44 22.19 -12.39
CA THR A 87 14.86 22.24 -12.81
C THR A 87 15.62 21.02 -12.29
N LEU A 88 15.43 20.69 -11.01
CA LEU A 88 16.04 19.50 -10.42
C LEU A 88 15.56 18.23 -11.11
N ARG A 89 14.23 18.08 -11.28
CA ARG A 89 13.62 16.91 -11.93
C ARG A 89 14.21 16.68 -13.32
N SER A 90 14.23 17.71 -14.16
CA SER A 90 14.79 17.62 -15.52
C SER A 90 16.28 17.26 -15.51
N SER A 91 17.03 17.78 -14.53
CA SER A 91 18.46 17.50 -14.39
C SER A 91 18.73 16.07 -13.91
N LEU A 92 17.89 15.55 -12.99
CA LEU A 92 17.95 14.17 -12.52
C LEU A 92 17.61 13.19 -13.66
N GLN A 93 16.55 13.45 -14.41
CA GLN A 93 16.14 12.61 -15.55
C GLN A 93 17.18 12.55 -16.66
N ALA A 94 18.04 13.58 -16.79
CA ALA A 94 19.16 13.57 -17.72
C ALA A 94 20.32 12.64 -17.29
N LEU A 95 20.34 12.19 -16.01
CA LEU A 95 21.31 11.21 -15.55
C LEU A 95 20.88 9.82 -16.02
N GLY A 96 21.71 9.15 -16.80
CA GLY A 96 21.41 7.79 -17.31
C GLY A 96 21.25 6.70 -16.24
N VAL A 97 21.46 7.02 -14.96
CA VAL A 97 21.21 6.12 -13.82
C VAL A 97 19.82 6.31 -13.23
N VAL A 98 19.15 7.43 -13.49
CA VAL A 98 17.79 7.74 -12.99
C VAL A 98 16.78 7.17 -13.96
N ARG A 99 15.86 6.35 -13.45
CA ARG A 99 14.75 5.76 -14.20
C ARG A 99 13.52 6.65 -14.15
N ALA A 100 13.23 7.19 -12.96
CA ALA A 100 12.11 8.11 -12.74
C ALA A 100 12.52 9.20 -11.73
N ALA A 101 11.96 10.39 -11.89
CA ALA A 101 12.01 11.44 -10.89
C ALA A 101 10.72 12.24 -10.95
N GLU A 102 9.96 12.25 -9.85
CA GLU A 102 8.60 12.77 -9.82
C GLU A 102 8.24 13.42 -8.48
N ALA A 103 7.23 14.29 -8.51
CA ALA A 103 6.65 14.81 -7.27
C ALA A 103 5.97 13.67 -6.50
N ILE A 104 5.89 13.84 -5.19
CA ILE A 104 5.19 12.88 -4.33
C ILE A 104 3.70 12.95 -4.66
N ALA A 105 3.17 11.87 -5.23
CA ALA A 105 1.73 11.63 -5.35
C ALA A 105 1.17 11.08 -4.04
N MET A 106 -0.02 11.53 -3.64
CA MET A 106 -0.71 11.04 -2.45
C MET A 106 -1.43 9.71 -2.74
N ALA A 107 -1.45 8.86 -1.73
CA ALA A 107 -2.23 7.65 -1.67
C ALA A 107 -3.31 7.85 -0.60
N HIS A 108 -4.55 7.51 -0.90
CA HIS A 108 -5.61 7.63 0.08
C HIS A 108 -6.64 6.52 -0.12
N ARG A 109 -7.31 6.14 0.97
CA ARG A 109 -8.56 5.38 0.85
C ARG A 109 -9.62 6.29 0.24
N PRO A 110 -10.34 5.88 -0.81
CA PRO A 110 -11.35 6.72 -1.45
C PRO A 110 -12.40 7.22 -0.43
N SER A 111 -12.38 8.50 -0.09
CA SER A 111 -13.41 9.14 0.73
C SER A 111 -14.46 9.78 -0.20
N GLY A 112 -15.73 9.45 -0.01
CA GLY A 112 -16.84 9.98 -0.83
C GLY A 112 -17.60 8.96 -1.70
N TYR A 113 -17.36 7.65 -1.54
CA TYR A 113 -18.31 6.66 -2.07
C TYR A 113 -19.66 6.83 -1.35
N GLN A 114 -20.68 7.34 -2.06
CA GLN A 114 -22.07 7.32 -1.59
C GLN A 114 -22.72 5.93 -1.70
N GLY A 115 -21.95 4.92 -2.13
CA GLY A 115 -22.33 3.52 -1.98
C GLY A 115 -22.02 3.05 -0.56
N GLN A 116 -22.84 2.16 0.00
CA GLN A 116 -22.51 1.52 1.27
C GLN A 116 -21.15 0.81 1.13
N GLN A 117 -20.21 1.08 2.05
CA GLN A 117 -18.98 0.31 2.16
C GLN A 117 -19.37 -1.18 2.23
N SER A 118 -18.86 -1.97 1.29
CA SER A 118 -19.01 -3.42 1.37
C SER A 118 -18.08 -3.90 2.46
N THR A 119 -18.62 -4.24 3.62
CA THR A 119 -17.85 -4.93 4.63
C THR A 119 -17.64 -6.37 4.15
N PRO A 120 -16.39 -6.85 4.04
CA PRO A 120 -16.15 -8.25 3.66
C PRO A 120 -16.70 -9.22 4.72
N PHE A 121 -17.02 -8.70 5.90
CA PHE A 121 -17.53 -9.43 7.04
C PHE A 121 -18.84 -8.86 7.53
N GLU A 122 -19.73 -9.77 7.90
CA GLU A 122 -20.92 -9.46 8.67
C GLU A 122 -20.72 -10.05 10.07
N TYR A 123 -21.05 -9.26 11.08
CA TYR A 123 -21.17 -9.75 12.45
C TYR A 123 -22.64 -10.06 12.69
N ASP A 124 -22.94 -11.26 13.22
CA ASP A 124 -24.22 -11.47 13.92
C ASP A 124 -24.31 -10.53 15.14
N GLU A 125 -25.50 -10.41 15.72
CA GLU A 125 -25.85 -9.45 16.79
C GLU A 125 -24.93 -9.54 18.03
N ASP A 126 -24.21 -10.65 18.18
CA ASP A 126 -23.31 -10.93 19.30
C ASP A 126 -21.89 -10.32 19.17
N LEU A 127 -21.50 -9.77 18.00
CA LEU A 127 -20.20 -9.10 17.77
C LEU A 127 -18.95 -9.88 18.26
N THR A 128 -18.95 -11.20 18.16
CA THR A 128 -17.81 -12.07 18.54
C THR A 128 -17.13 -12.65 17.29
N ALA A 129 -15.85 -13.09 17.33
CA ALA A 129 -15.31 -13.76 16.14
C ALA A 129 -16.00 -15.08 15.80
N ALA A 130 -16.62 -15.75 16.78
CA ALA A 130 -17.46 -16.91 16.52
C ALA A 130 -18.72 -16.56 15.71
N SER A 131 -19.12 -15.28 15.72
CA SER A 131 -20.27 -14.77 14.98
C SER A 131 -19.91 -14.00 13.70
N VAL A 132 -18.61 -13.93 13.36
CA VAL A 132 -18.16 -13.41 12.06
C VAL A 132 -18.55 -14.40 10.98
N ARG A 133 -19.38 -13.96 10.04
CA ARG A 133 -19.72 -14.72 8.85
C ARG A 133 -19.19 -13.98 7.62
N PRO A 134 -18.74 -14.70 6.59
CA PRO A 134 -18.52 -14.10 5.29
C PRO A 134 -19.81 -13.40 4.86
N SER A 135 -19.72 -12.18 4.33
CA SER A 135 -20.90 -11.48 3.83
C SER A 135 -21.59 -12.30 2.73
N ASP A 136 -22.87 -12.01 2.46
CA ASP A 136 -23.63 -12.69 1.40
C ASP A 136 -22.93 -12.61 0.02
N ALA A 137 -22.04 -11.63 -0.18
CA ALA A 137 -21.17 -11.53 -1.34
C ALA A 137 -20.30 -12.80 -1.55
N PHE A 138 -19.85 -13.46 -0.48
CA PHE A 138 -19.09 -14.71 -0.56
C PHE A 138 -19.95 -15.88 -1.07
N LEU A 139 -21.26 -15.88 -0.79
CA LEU A 139 -22.20 -16.87 -1.33
C LEU A 139 -22.40 -16.69 -2.84
N LEU A 140 -22.37 -15.45 -3.32
CA LEU A 140 -22.49 -15.11 -4.75
C LEU A 140 -21.24 -15.48 -5.55
N MET A 141 -20.06 -15.53 -4.91
CA MET A 141 -18.80 -15.91 -5.57
C MET A 141 -18.73 -17.41 -5.91
N ASN A 142 -19.74 -18.22 -5.55
CA ASN A 142 -19.77 -19.68 -5.71
C ASN A 142 -18.44 -20.31 -5.25
N LEU A 143 -17.89 -19.79 -4.15
CA LEU A 143 -16.69 -20.35 -3.54
C LEU A 143 -17.01 -21.79 -3.17
N PRO A 144 -16.29 -22.79 -3.69
CA PRO A 144 -16.59 -24.16 -3.36
C PRO A 144 -16.48 -24.29 -1.84
N ALA A 145 -17.53 -24.80 -1.19
CA ALA A 145 -17.58 -25.07 0.25
C ALA A 145 -16.39 -25.93 0.73
N ASN A 146 -15.73 -26.59 -0.23
CA ASN A 146 -14.45 -27.23 -0.09
C ASN A 146 -13.43 -26.30 -0.76
N ALA A 147 -12.76 -25.43 0.00
CA ALA A 147 -11.51 -24.85 -0.45
C ALA A 147 -10.67 -26.00 -1.06
N PRO A 148 -10.09 -25.84 -2.25
CA PRO A 148 -9.34 -26.92 -2.90
C PRO A 148 -8.39 -27.53 -1.87
N SER A 149 -8.34 -28.87 -1.81
CA SER A 149 -7.51 -29.60 -0.83
C SER A 149 -6.18 -28.90 -0.67
N ALA A 150 -5.80 -28.62 0.59
CA ALA A 150 -4.69 -27.74 0.95
C ALA A 150 -3.56 -27.89 -0.07
N PRO A 151 -3.27 -26.83 -0.86
CA PRO A 151 -2.31 -26.95 -1.93
C PRO A 151 -0.98 -27.46 -1.34
N SER A 152 -0.21 -28.21 -2.15
CA SER A 152 1.12 -28.70 -1.71
C SER A 152 2.12 -27.57 -1.42
N VAL A 153 1.71 -26.32 -1.59
CA VAL A 153 2.42 -25.08 -1.33
C VAL A 153 1.43 -24.09 -0.72
N SER A 154 1.81 -23.42 0.37
CA SER A 154 1.05 -22.30 0.91
C SER A 154 1.23 -21.07 0.01
N PRO A 155 0.16 -20.47 -0.54
CA PRO A 155 0.28 -19.22 -1.28
C PRO A 155 0.78 -18.11 -0.36
N ARG A 156 1.64 -17.23 -0.87
CA ARG A 156 2.22 -16.10 -0.14
C ARG A 156 1.50 -14.83 -0.56
N LEU A 157 0.76 -14.21 0.35
CA LEU A 157 -0.10 -13.06 0.06
C LEU A 157 0.43 -11.84 0.82
N ALA A 158 0.76 -10.77 0.11
CA ALA A 158 1.05 -9.48 0.71
C ALA A 158 -0.17 -8.56 0.72
N PHE A 159 -0.35 -7.85 1.83
CA PHE A 159 -1.35 -6.80 1.99
C PHE A 159 -0.59 -5.52 2.29
N LEU A 160 -0.78 -4.49 1.46
CA LEU A 160 -0.32 -3.14 1.74
C LEU A 160 -1.54 -2.33 2.16
N ASP A 161 -1.55 -1.80 3.39
CA ASP A 161 -2.71 -1.13 3.98
C ASP A 161 -2.29 -0.14 5.09
N GLY A 162 -3.24 0.38 5.89
CA GLY A 162 -3.01 1.33 6.99
C GLY A 162 -2.38 0.74 8.27
N GLY A 163 -2.25 -0.58 8.32
CA GLY A 163 -1.77 -1.31 9.48
C GLY A 163 -2.53 -2.61 9.68
N PHE A 164 -2.06 -3.44 10.60
CA PHE A 164 -2.70 -4.70 10.93
C PHE A 164 -2.80 -4.93 12.45
N LEU A 165 -3.98 -5.36 12.90
CA LEU A 165 -4.21 -5.71 14.30
C LEU A 165 -3.88 -7.18 14.56
N PHE A 166 -2.60 -7.47 14.81
CA PHE A 166 -2.08 -8.84 14.98
C PHE A 166 -2.55 -9.57 16.25
N THR A 167 -3.08 -8.83 17.23
CA THR A 167 -3.62 -9.39 18.47
C THR A 167 -5.08 -9.81 18.35
N HIS A 168 -5.75 -9.45 17.24
CA HIS A 168 -7.14 -9.82 17.01
C HIS A 168 -7.27 -11.31 16.74
N GLU A 169 -8.30 -11.96 17.28
CA GLU A 169 -8.51 -13.40 17.16
C GLU A 169 -8.74 -13.87 15.71
N ALA A 170 -9.27 -12.99 14.86
CA ALA A 170 -9.40 -13.23 13.41
C ALA A 170 -8.06 -13.19 12.65
N PHE A 171 -6.97 -12.70 13.26
CA PHE A 171 -5.63 -12.78 12.70
C PHE A 171 -4.90 -13.99 13.30
N PRO A 172 -4.83 -15.13 12.60
CA PRO A 172 -4.06 -16.28 13.09
C PRO A 172 -2.56 -15.95 13.06
N ALA A 173 -1.97 -15.68 14.22
CA ALA A 173 -0.54 -15.33 14.34
C ALA A 173 0.40 -16.36 13.64
N ALA A 174 0.00 -17.63 13.58
CA ALA A 174 0.72 -18.69 12.87
C ALA A 174 0.76 -18.54 11.34
N ARG A 175 0.02 -17.59 10.77
CA ARG A 175 0.03 -17.25 9.34
C ARG A 175 0.90 -16.02 9.04
N LEU A 176 1.29 -15.22 10.04
CA LEU A 176 2.16 -14.06 9.81
C LEU A 176 3.56 -14.54 9.40
N ALA A 177 3.92 -14.30 8.16
CA ALA A 177 5.19 -14.70 7.58
C ALA A 177 6.18 -13.54 7.43
N GLY A 178 5.70 -12.30 7.49
CA GLY A 178 6.54 -11.10 7.52
C GLY A 178 5.71 -9.83 7.71
N GLN A 179 6.34 -8.80 8.28
CA GLN A 179 5.74 -7.47 8.40
C GLN A 179 6.76 -6.35 8.17
N TRP A 180 6.27 -5.19 7.74
CA TRP A 180 7.07 -3.99 7.49
C TRP A 180 6.22 -2.72 7.60
N ASP A 181 6.74 -1.73 8.29
CA ASP A 181 6.21 -0.37 8.29
C ASP A 181 7.01 0.47 7.30
N ALA A 182 6.38 0.86 6.20
CA ALA A 182 7.00 1.70 5.18
C ALA A 182 6.97 3.19 5.51
N LEU A 183 6.14 3.62 6.46
CA LEU A 183 6.09 4.98 6.98
C LEU A 183 7.26 5.22 7.93
N ASP A 184 7.42 4.33 8.89
CA ASP A 184 8.41 4.46 9.97
C ASP A 184 9.74 3.77 9.65
N GLY A 185 9.75 2.86 8.67
CA GLY A 185 10.96 2.17 8.21
C GLY A 185 11.44 1.07 9.16
N ASP A 186 10.50 0.36 9.78
CA ASP A 186 10.79 -0.66 10.79
C ASP A 186 9.93 -1.93 10.58
N PRO A 187 10.14 -3.03 11.33
CA PRO A 187 9.38 -4.27 11.15
C PRO A 187 8.06 -4.30 11.94
N ASN A 188 7.46 -3.16 12.29
CA ASN A 188 6.23 -3.09 13.10
C ASN A 188 5.06 -2.49 12.32
N ALA A 189 4.33 -3.32 11.57
CA ALA A 189 3.16 -2.89 10.79
C ALA A 189 1.86 -2.84 11.63
N ALA A 190 1.96 -2.64 12.94
CA ALA A 190 0.81 -2.73 13.84
C ALA A 190 -0.14 -1.55 13.67
N ASP A 191 -1.43 -1.85 13.71
CA ASP A 191 -2.50 -0.86 13.65
C ASP A 191 -2.88 -0.41 15.07
N THR A 192 -2.26 0.65 15.57
CA THR A 192 -2.49 1.11 16.95
C THR A 192 -3.46 2.29 17.05
N GLY A 193 -3.66 3.03 15.95
CA GLY A 193 -4.19 4.40 16.00
C GLY A 193 -3.34 5.32 16.87
N ASN A 194 -3.67 6.60 16.87
CA ASN A 194 -3.09 7.58 17.77
C ASN A 194 -4.15 8.34 18.60
N GLY A 195 -5.44 8.13 18.29
CA GLY A 195 -6.56 8.74 18.99
C GLY A 195 -6.78 10.22 18.66
N ILE A 196 -6.22 10.71 17.56
CA ILE A 196 -6.29 12.08 17.07
C ILE A 196 -6.92 12.05 15.67
N ASP A 197 -7.84 12.98 15.42
CA ASP A 197 -8.34 13.26 14.06
C ASP A 197 -7.30 14.15 13.36
N ASP A 198 -6.30 13.50 12.76
CA ASP A 198 -5.16 14.19 12.13
C ASP A 198 -5.55 14.90 10.84
N ASP A 199 -6.72 14.60 10.28
CA ASP A 199 -7.17 15.15 9.03
C ASP A 199 -8.36 16.12 9.08
N GLY A 200 -8.96 16.25 10.26
CA GLY A 200 -10.02 17.20 10.58
C GLY A 200 -11.35 16.87 9.93
N ASP A 201 -11.57 15.62 9.48
CA ASP A 201 -12.84 15.21 8.87
C ASP A 201 -13.93 14.86 9.91
N GLY A 202 -13.57 14.82 11.20
CA GLY A 202 -14.43 14.52 12.32
C GLY A 202 -14.50 13.03 12.69
N VAL A 203 -13.72 12.17 12.02
CA VAL A 203 -13.53 10.75 12.32
C VAL A 203 -12.10 10.56 12.83
N VAL A 204 -11.97 10.08 14.06
CA VAL A 204 -10.66 9.74 14.63
C VAL A 204 -10.27 8.35 14.17
N ASP A 205 -9.01 8.18 13.72
CA ASP A 205 -8.41 6.89 13.40
C ASP A 205 -9.24 6.09 12.37
N GLY A 206 -9.79 6.77 11.35
CA GLY A 206 -10.74 6.17 10.42
C GLY A 206 -10.15 5.01 9.60
N GLY A 207 -8.83 4.93 9.53
CA GLY A 207 -8.02 3.88 8.89
C GLY A 207 -7.93 2.57 9.68
N VAL A 208 -8.07 2.66 11.00
CA VAL A 208 -7.79 1.54 11.90
C VAL A 208 -8.74 0.36 11.66
N GLY A 209 -8.17 -0.84 11.59
CA GLY A 209 -8.87 -2.11 11.40
C GLY A 209 -9.08 -2.51 9.94
N HIS A 210 -8.87 -1.60 8.98
CA HIS A 210 -9.12 -1.89 7.57
C HIS A 210 -8.22 -3.03 7.03
N GLY A 211 -6.91 -2.99 7.33
CA GLY A 211 -5.97 -4.03 6.92
C GLY A 211 -6.28 -5.41 7.52
N LEU A 212 -6.77 -5.46 8.76
CA LEU A 212 -7.27 -6.71 9.37
C LEU A 212 -8.46 -7.27 8.57
N GLY A 213 -9.39 -6.42 8.14
CA GLY A 213 -10.53 -6.81 7.31
C GLY A 213 -10.10 -7.43 5.99
N MET A 214 -9.08 -6.87 5.33
CA MET A 214 -8.57 -7.42 4.06
C MET A 214 -7.89 -8.77 4.24
N VAL A 215 -7.06 -8.92 5.28
CA VAL A 215 -6.39 -10.20 5.59
C VAL A 215 -7.42 -11.27 5.92
N GLY A 216 -8.41 -10.95 6.75
CA GLY A 216 -9.46 -11.89 7.08
C GLY A 216 -10.19 -12.38 5.82
N ALA A 217 -10.57 -11.47 4.92
CA ALA A 217 -11.33 -11.81 3.71
C ALA A 217 -10.58 -12.85 2.87
N ALA A 218 -9.26 -12.69 2.75
CA ALA A 218 -8.42 -13.66 2.07
C ALA A 218 -8.32 -14.99 2.81
N LEU A 219 -8.27 -14.99 4.15
CA LEU A 219 -8.20 -16.22 4.95
C LEU A 219 -9.50 -17.03 4.95
N VAL A 220 -10.66 -16.40 4.70
CA VAL A 220 -11.91 -17.14 4.43
C VAL A 220 -11.77 -18.00 3.17
N VAL A 221 -11.10 -17.48 2.15
CA VAL A 221 -10.92 -18.18 0.86
C VAL A 221 -9.72 -19.12 0.88
N CYS A 222 -8.62 -18.71 1.52
CA CYS A 222 -7.35 -19.43 1.58
C CYS A 222 -6.80 -19.46 3.02
N PRO A 223 -7.35 -20.30 3.91
CA PRO A 223 -6.98 -20.30 5.34
C PRO A 223 -5.55 -20.75 5.64
N HIS A 224 -4.84 -21.31 4.64
CA HIS A 224 -3.47 -21.79 4.77
C HIS A 224 -2.42 -20.84 4.20
N ALA A 225 -2.83 -19.69 3.64
CA ALA A 225 -1.92 -18.71 3.08
C ALA A 225 -0.91 -18.19 4.10
N ASP A 226 0.31 -17.93 3.64
CA ASP A 226 1.33 -17.22 4.40
C ASP A 226 1.15 -15.71 4.14
N ILE A 227 0.93 -14.94 5.20
CA ILE A 227 0.50 -13.54 5.15
C ILE A 227 1.68 -12.61 5.39
N TYR A 228 1.85 -11.65 4.49
CA TYR A 228 2.83 -10.56 4.58
C TYR A 228 2.09 -9.24 4.73
N CYS A 229 2.47 -8.46 5.74
CA CYS A 229 1.74 -7.24 6.12
C CYS A 229 2.65 -6.02 5.99
N ALA A 230 2.36 -5.13 5.06
CA ALA A 230 3.08 -3.87 4.90
C ALA A 230 2.17 -2.68 5.24
N ARG A 231 2.53 -1.90 6.26
CA ARG A 231 1.87 -0.63 6.55
C ARG A 231 2.42 0.44 5.60
N VAL A 232 1.56 0.96 4.74
CA VAL A 232 1.89 2.00 3.74
C VAL A 232 0.99 3.23 3.84
N LEU A 233 -0.10 3.13 4.60
CA LEU A 233 -0.97 4.25 4.95
C LEU A 233 -0.92 4.45 6.47
N ASP A 234 -1.21 5.66 6.93
CA ASP A 234 -1.36 6.02 8.33
C ASP A 234 -2.72 5.56 8.88
N ASP A 235 -2.98 5.92 10.13
CA ASP A 235 -4.20 5.62 10.88
C ASP A 235 -5.44 6.36 10.36
N GLU A 236 -5.32 7.30 9.43
CA GLU A 236 -6.44 7.87 8.66
C GLU A 236 -6.60 7.22 7.27
N GLY A 237 -5.65 6.37 6.89
CA GLY A 237 -5.60 5.71 5.59
C GLY A 237 -5.07 6.62 4.49
N ARG A 238 -4.14 7.51 4.85
CA ARG A 238 -3.37 8.36 3.95
C ARG A 238 -1.94 7.88 3.86
N GLY A 239 -1.34 8.00 2.70
CA GLY A 239 0.05 7.66 2.46
C GLY A 239 0.55 8.41 1.26
N ASP A 240 1.73 8.03 0.81
CA ASP A 240 2.31 8.65 -0.37
C ASP A 240 3.00 7.63 -1.27
N SER A 241 3.31 8.07 -2.48
CA SER A 241 4.04 7.25 -3.48
C SER A 241 5.35 6.70 -2.93
N TRP A 242 5.98 7.33 -1.94
CA TRP A 242 7.17 6.81 -1.30
C TRP A 242 6.84 5.60 -0.40
N SER A 243 5.88 5.75 0.51
CA SER A 243 5.48 4.64 1.40
C SER A 243 4.95 3.46 0.61
N VAL A 244 4.17 3.71 -0.44
CA VAL A 244 3.64 2.67 -1.34
C VAL A 244 4.76 1.97 -2.12
N ALA A 245 5.65 2.72 -2.80
CA ALA A 245 6.75 2.11 -3.54
C ALA A 245 7.73 1.35 -2.63
N ASN A 246 7.99 1.88 -1.42
CA ASN A 246 8.83 1.22 -0.42
C ASN A 246 8.20 -0.08 0.10
N GLY A 247 6.89 -0.07 0.38
CA GLY A 247 6.13 -1.26 0.76
C GLY A 247 6.07 -2.30 -0.36
N LEU A 248 5.89 -1.87 -1.62
CA LEU A 248 5.91 -2.75 -2.79
C LEU A 248 7.27 -3.42 -2.95
N ALA A 249 8.35 -2.64 -2.86
CA ALA A 249 9.71 -3.18 -2.93
C ALA A 249 9.97 -4.21 -1.82
N TRP A 250 9.50 -3.95 -0.60
CA TRP A 250 9.56 -4.92 0.48
C TRP A 250 8.77 -6.19 0.15
N ALA A 251 7.51 -6.08 -0.26
CA ALA A 251 6.67 -7.24 -0.59
C ALA A 251 7.27 -8.09 -1.73
N MET A 252 7.78 -7.45 -2.78
CA MET A 252 8.49 -8.12 -3.88
C MET A 252 9.75 -8.84 -3.39
N SER A 253 10.50 -8.24 -2.47
CA SER A 253 11.70 -8.87 -1.88
C SER A 253 11.37 -10.11 -1.06
N GLN A 254 10.15 -10.20 -0.52
CA GLN A 254 9.70 -11.40 0.17
C GLN A 254 9.38 -12.55 -0.80
N GLY A 255 9.19 -12.28 -2.10
CA GLY A 255 8.84 -13.28 -3.10
C GLY A 255 7.41 -13.80 -2.92
N VAL A 256 6.48 -12.88 -2.66
CA VAL A 256 5.05 -13.18 -2.56
C VAL A 256 4.44 -13.51 -3.93
N ASP A 257 3.34 -14.25 -3.93
CA ASP A 257 2.62 -14.65 -5.14
C ASP A 257 1.58 -13.61 -5.56
N VAL A 258 0.98 -12.93 -4.59
CA VAL A 258 -0.10 -11.94 -4.80
C VAL A 258 0.14 -10.74 -3.88
N ILE A 259 -0.09 -9.55 -4.40
CA ILE A 259 -0.09 -8.30 -3.63
C ILE A 259 -1.51 -7.69 -3.72
N ASN A 260 -2.12 -7.44 -2.57
CA ASN A 260 -3.39 -6.75 -2.44
C ASN A 260 -3.17 -5.29 -2.05
N LEU A 261 -3.76 -4.38 -2.82
CA LEU A 261 -3.79 -2.94 -2.57
C LEU A 261 -5.26 -2.50 -2.49
N SER A 262 -5.68 -1.98 -1.35
CA SER A 262 -7.07 -1.54 -1.13
C SER A 262 -7.17 -0.01 -0.96
N PHE A 263 -6.44 0.72 -1.78
CA PHE A 263 -6.37 2.18 -1.81
C PHE A 263 -6.11 2.68 -3.24
N ALA A 264 -6.16 3.99 -3.44
CA ALA A 264 -5.89 4.60 -4.74
C ALA A 264 -4.80 5.69 -4.62
N MET A 265 -4.13 5.96 -5.74
CA MET A 265 -3.24 7.11 -5.90
C MET A 265 -4.02 8.27 -6.53
N ASP A 266 -3.73 9.50 -6.14
CA ASP A 266 -4.30 10.73 -6.73
C ASP A 266 -3.83 11.00 -8.17
N GLY A 267 -2.87 10.21 -8.66
CA GLY A 267 -2.34 10.31 -10.02
C GLY A 267 -1.46 9.14 -10.38
N TYR A 268 -1.01 9.13 -11.63
CA TYR A 268 0.02 8.19 -12.09
C TYR A 268 1.34 8.46 -11.38
N SER A 269 2.04 7.39 -11.00
CA SER A 269 3.34 7.42 -10.32
C SER A 269 4.22 6.35 -10.95
N GLU A 270 5.29 6.78 -11.64
CA GLU A 270 6.22 5.88 -12.32
C GLU A 270 7.05 5.05 -11.33
N VAL A 271 7.19 5.52 -10.08
CA VAL A 271 7.91 4.77 -9.05
C VAL A 271 7.09 3.64 -8.44
N VAL A 272 5.78 3.63 -8.69
CA VAL A 272 4.81 2.62 -8.20
C VAL A 272 4.42 1.60 -9.29
N ASP A 273 4.64 1.93 -10.58
CA ASP A 273 4.29 1.09 -11.75
C ASP A 273 5.19 -0.17 -11.92
#